data_AF-I1BWD9-F1
#
_entry.id   AF-I1BWD9-F1
#
_cell.length_a   1.000
_cell.length_b   1.000
_cell.length_c   1.000
_cell.angle_alpha   90.00
_cell.angle_beta   90.00
_cell.angle_gamma   90.00
#
_symmetry.space_group_name_H-M   'P 1'
#
loop_
_entity.id
_entity.type
_entity.pdbx_description
1 polymer ?
#
loop_
_entity_poly.entity_id
_entity_poly.type
_entity_poly.pdbx_seq_one_letter_code
_entity_poly.pdbx_strand_id
1 'polypeptide(L)'
;MELDRIHQVQQQAVLQRHMALLRQQMLYCQPSCLPSQESFYNNDFMSVSDNDSYQNVNMTDSDHIPTKIEKALKRAEHNAIERERREKLNNKYQQLALSLPNLQNDRRPSKGTILERTLEYVKMTVQKENVLKHEIDQLRKANHTLYSQMAAFVSDDDTDDDDAVETPEDAFSCKSLPSFYDAPLFPSFEKQDKKKMICSQVCIA
;
A
#
# COMPACT_ATOMS: atom_id res chain seq x y z
N MET A 1 -9.82 24.00 67.36
CA MET A 1 -10.18 24.96 66.29
C MET A 1 -9.24 24.87 65.11
N GLU A 2 -7.93 25.08 65.26
CA GLU A 2 -6.99 25.05 64.11
C GLU A 2 -6.63 23.62 63.66
N LEU A 3 -6.46 22.69 64.61
CA LEU A 3 -6.30 21.26 64.32
C LEU A 3 -7.50 20.64 63.59
N ASP A 4 -8.72 21.04 63.94
CA ASP A 4 -9.94 20.52 63.31
C ASP A 4 -10.05 20.96 61.85
N ARG A 5 -9.61 22.20 61.55
CA ARG A 5 -9.53 22.71 60.18
C ARG A 5 -8.47 21.96 59.37
N ILE A 6 -7.32 21.66 59.97
CA ILE A 6 -6.26 20.88 59.31
C ILE A 6 -6.76 19.47 58.99
N HIS A 7 -7.44 18.81 59.92
CA HIS A 7 -8.04 17.49 59.68
C HIS A 7 -9.13 17.54 58.60
N GLN A 8 -9.96 18.57 58.58
CA GLN A 8 -11.00 18.73 57.58
C GLN A 8 -10.40 18.93 56.17
N VAL A 9 -9.37 19.75 56.05
CA VAL A 9 -8.66 19.96 54.77
C VAL A 9 -7.95 18.68 54.32
N GLN A 10 -7.35 17.94 55.25
CA GLN A 10 -6.73 16.64 54.95
C GLN A 10 -7.76 15.62 54.47
N GLN A 11 -8.92 15.51 55.11
CA GLN A 11 -10.01 14.63 54.64
C GLN A 11 -10.51 15.03 53.25
N GLN A 12 -10.68 16.34 53.00
CA GLN A 12 -11.12 16.82 51.70
C GLN A 12 -10.09 16.54 50.61
N ALA A 13 -8.78 16.67 50.90
CA ALA A 13 -7.71 16.33 49.98
C ALA A 13 -7.67 14.83 49.64
N VAL A 14 -7.92 13.96 50.63
CA VAL A 14 -7.99 12.51 50.41
C VAL A 14 -9.15 12.15 49.49
N LEU A 15 -10.34 12.72 49.72
CA LEU A 15 -11.51 12.48 48.87
C LEU A 15 -11.28 12.96 47.43
N GLN A 16 -10.68 14.13 47.25
CA GLN A 16 -10.32 14.62 45.91
C GLN A 16 -9.32 13.69 45.20
N ARG A 17 -8.31 13.18 45.92
CA ARG A 17 -7.35 12.22 45.36
C ARG A 17 -8.02 10.91 44.95
N HIS A 18 -8.96 10.40 45.76
CA HIS A 18 -9.71 9.19 45.42
C HIS A 18 -10.58 9.37 44.18
N MET A 19 -11.31 10.49 44.08
CA MET A 19 -12.11 10.82 42.90
C MET A 19 -11.26 10.98 41.63
N ALA A 20 -10.05 11.54 41.76
CA ALA A 20 -9.11 11.65 40.64
C ALA A 20 -8.61 10.27 40.17
N LEU A 21 -8.34 9.35 41.10
CA LEU A 21 -7.94 7.97 40.77
C LEU A 21 -9.06 7.18 40.07
N LEU A 22 -10.31 7.31 40.54
CA LEU A 22 -11.47 6.71 39.87
C LEU A 22 -11.65 7.24 38.44
N ARG A 23 -11.49 8.56 38.26
CA ARG A 23 -11.53 9.19 36.93
C ARG A 23 -10.41 8.69 36.03
N GLN A 24 -9.21 8.48 36.58
CA GLN A 24 -8.08 7.91 35.86
C GLN A 24 -8.35 6.45 35.48
N GLN A 25 -8.89 5.63 36.39
CA GLN A 25 -9.25 4.23 36.14
C GLN A 25 -10.28 4.10 35.02
N MET A 26 -11.25 5.02 34.96
CA MET A 26 -12.23 5.11 33.87
C MET A 26 -11.60 5.46 32.51
N LEU A 27 -10.49 6.19 32.48
CA LEU A 27 -9.75 6.48 31.25
C LEU A 27 -8.88 5.29 30.79
N TYR A 28 -8.42 4.45 31.71
CA TYR A 28 -7.63 3.25 31.40
C TYR A 28 -8.46 2.00 31.10
N CYS A 29 -9.75 1.97 31.46
CA CYS A 29 -10.72 0.94 31.05
C CYS A 29 -11.43 1.28 29.71
N GLN A 30 -10.74 1.89 28.75
CA GLN A 30 -11.13 1.74 27.34
C GLN A 30 -10.84 0.29 26.91
N PRO A 31 -11.72 -0.39 26.15
CA PRO A 31 -11.42 -1.74 25.67
C PRO A 31 -10.26 -1.65 24.66
N SER A 32 -9.05 -1.87 25.14
CA SER A 32 -7.88 -2.18 24.33
C SER A 32 -8.05 -3.60 23.78
N CYS A 33 -8.65 -3.71 22.60
CA CYS A 33 -8.46 -4.86 21.74
C CYS A 33 -6.97 -4.91 21.38
N LEU A 34 -6.25 -5.89 21.94
CA LEU A 34 -4.92 -6.29 21.51
C LEU A 34 -5.05 -7.58 20.68
N PRO A 35 -4.21 -7.76 19.64
CA PRO A 35 -4.36 -8.84 18.70
C PRO A 35 -3.75 -10.12 19.28
N SER A 36 -4.56 -11.17 19.40
CA SER A 36 -4.03 -12.52 19.58
C SER A 36 -3.47 -12.98 18.23
N GLN A 37 -2.14 -13.07 18.14
CA GLN A 37 -1.48 -13.98 17.23
C GLN A 37 -1.86 -15.40 17.63
N GLU A 38 -2.44 -16.16 16.70
CA GLU A 38 -2.23 -17.60 16.58
C GLU A 38 -2.26 -17.94 15.08
N SER A 39 -1.43 -18.90 14.72
CA SER A 39 -0.78 -19.03 13.43
C SER A 39 -1.13 -20.36 12.74
N PHE A 40 -0.99 -20.33 11.41
CA PHE A 40 -0.80 -21.45 10.48
C PHE A 40 -2.04 -22.09 9.82
N TYR A 41 -1.95 -22.05 8.48
CA TYR A 41 -2.68 -22.72 7.39
C TYR A 41 -3.89 -23.60 7.72
N ASN A 42 -5.00 -23.31 7.05
CA ASN A 42 -5.53 -24.27 6.07
C ASN A 42 -6.24 -23.55 4.93
N ASN A 43 -5.89 -23.98 3.72
CA ASN A 43 -6.60 -23.69 2.49
C ASN A 43 -7.99 -24.32 2.58
N ASP A 44 -9.02 -23.58 2.16
CA ASP A 44 -10.00 -24.13 1.24
C ASP A 44 -10.55 -22.99 0.38
N PHE A 45 -9.97 -22.94 -0.82
CA PHE A 45 -10.63 -22.66 -2.08
C PHE A 45 -12.15 -22.93 -2.01
N MET A 46 -12.95 -21.87 -1.85
CA MET A 46 -14.39 -21.96 -2.11
C MET A 46 -14.71 -21.23 -3.40
N SER A 47 -14.84 -22.07 -4.43
CA SER A 47 -15.64 -21.90 -5.62
C SER A 47 -16.75 -20.86 -5.43
N VAL A 48 -16.74 -19.85 -6.30
CA VAL A 48 -17.89 -18.98 -6.53
C VAL A 48 -19.06 -19.88 -6.88
N SER A 49 -20.04 -19.91 -5.99
CA SER A 49 -21.39 -20.36 -6.29
C SER A 49 -22.28 -19.30 -5.70
N ASP A 50 -22.91 -18.53 -6.59
CA ASP A 50 -24.00 -17.63 -6.27
C ASP A 50 -25.04 -18.41 -5.46
N ASN A 51 -25.04 -18.19 -4.15
CA ASN A 51 -26.08 -18.69 -3.28
C ASN A 51 -26.40 -17.57 -2.29
N ASP A 52 -27.27 -16.67 -2.73
CA ASP A 52 -28.04 -15.78 -1.87
C ASP A 52 -28.96 -16.65 -0.99
N SER A 53 -28.38 -17.32 0.00
CA SER A 53 -29.10 -18.06 1.01
C SER A 53 -29.16 -17.20 2.27
N TYR A 54 -30.05 -16.19 2.23
CA TYR A 54 -30.72 -15.79 3.45
C TYR A 54 -31.36 -17.07 4.01
N GLN A 55 -30.79 -17.60 5.10
CA GLN A 55 -31.38 -18.69 5.86
C GLN A 55 -32.76 -18.24 6.35
N ASN A 56 -33.77 -18.53 5.55
CA ASN A 56 -35.17 -18.45 5.91
C ASN A 56 -35.51 -19.74 6.65
N VAL A 57 -35.21 -19.74 7.96
CA VAL A 57 -35.76 -20.73 8.88
C VAL A 57 -37.17 -20.30 9.28
N ASN A 58 -38.13 -20.53 8.40
CA ASN A 58 -39.53 -20.60 8.78
C ASN A 58 -39.84 -22.03 9.23
N MET A 59 -39.72 -22.28 10.54
CA MET A 59 -40.30 -23.47 11.19
C MET A 59 -40.47 -23.21 12.69
N THR A 60 -41.56 -22.57 13.07
CA THR A 60 -42.66 -23.19 13.85
C THR A 60 -43.66 -22.11 14.29
N ASP A 61 -44.91 -22.53 14.23
CA ASP A 61 -46.14 -21.81 14.47
C ASP A 61 -46.26 -21.41 15.96
N SER A 62 -46.07 -20.13 16.27
CA SER A 62 -46.57 -19.42 17.46
C SER A 62 -46.09 -17.97 17.40
N ASP A 63 -46.97 -17.03 17.73
CA ASP A 63 -46.76 -15.57 17.75
C ASP A 63 -45.60 -15.11 18.66
N HIS A 64 -44.36 -15.47 18.33
CA HIS A 64 -43.18 -15.05 19.06
C HIS A 64 -42.75 -13.68 18.55
N ILE A 65 -43.32 -12.63 19.14
CA ILE A 65 -42.82 -11.25 19.02
C ILE A 65 -41.31 -11.31 19.31
N PRO A 66 -40.42 -10.97 18.34
CA PRO A 66 -38.99 -11.06 18.56
C PRO A 66 -38.67 -10.22 19.77
N THR A 67 -38.15 -10.86 20.82
CA THR A 67 -37.88 -10.17 22.08
C THR A 67 -36.94 -9.02 21.79
N LYS A 68 -37.05 -7.93 22.56
CA LYS A 68 -36.19 -6.75 22.40
C LYS A 68 -34.70 -7.12 22.35
N ILE A 69 -34.33 -8.24 22.98
CA ILE A 69 -32.99 -8.85 23.00
C ILE A 69 -32.59 -9.37 21.61
N GLU A 70 -33.43 -10.16 20.94
CA GLU A 70 -33.12 -10.70 19.61
C GLU A 70 -32.90 -9.59 18.56
N LYS A 71 -33.72 -8.53 18.61
CA LYS A 71 -33.53 -7.34 17.76
C LYS A 71 -32.25 -6.57 18.11
N ALA A 72 -31.80 -6.61 19.37
CA ALA A 72 -30.54 -5.99 19.76
C ALA A 72 -29.34 -6.81 19.27
N LEU A 73 -29.41 -8.14 19.34
CA LEU A 73 -28.39 -9.06 18.84
C LEU A 73 -28.17 -8.91 17.33
N LYS A 74 -29.26 -8.92 16.53
CA LYS A 74 -29.16 -8.70 15.07
C LYS A 74 -28.50 -7.37 14.70
N ARG A 75 -28.77 -6.31 15.47
CA ARG A 75 -28.11 -4.99 15.27
C ARG A 75 -26.63 -5.04 15.68
N ALA A 76 -26.30 -5.74 16.77
CA ALA A 76 -24.92 -5.88 17.22
C ALA A 76 -24.08 -6.66 16.20
N GLU A 77 -24.62 -7.75 15.66
CA GLU A 77 -24.00 -8.55 14.59
C GLU A 77 -23.77 -7.71 13.33
N HIS A 78 -24.81 -7.02 12.84
CA HIS A 78 -24.68 -6.11 11.71
C HIS A 78 -23.60 -5.03 11.93
N ASN A 79 -23.55 -4.44 13.13
CA ASN A 79 -22.53 -3.45 13.49
C ASN A 79 -21.11 -4.05 13.55
N ALA A 80 -20.97 -5.32 13.91
CA ALA A 80 -19.70 -6.03 13.88
C ALA A 80 -19.22 -6.23 12.45
N ILE A 81 -20.10 -6.74 11.58
CA ILE A 81 -19.80 -6.97 10.15
C ILE A 81 -19.42 -5.66 9.45
N GLU A 82 -20.18 -4.58 9.65
CA GLU A 82 -19.87 -3.29 9.02
C GLU A 82 -18.57 -2.69 9.54
N ARG A 83 -18.20 -2.93 10.81
CA ARG A 83 -16.89 -2.51 11.35
C ARG A 83 -15.75 -3.25 10.63
N GLU A 84 -15.85 -4.57 10.50
CA GLU A 84 -14.86 -5.37 9.76
C GLU A 84 -14.73 -4.88 8.31
N ARG A 85 -15.86 -4.62 7.63
CA ARG A 85 -15.86 -4.08 6.26
C ARG A 85 -15.11 -2.75 6.18
N ARG A 86 -15.33 -1.84 7.14
CA ARG A 86 -14.67 -0.53 7.21
C ARG A 86 -13.17 -0.67 7.49
N GLU A 87 -12.77 -1.58 8.36
CA GLU A 87 -11.36 -1.89 8.65
C GLU A 87 -10.66 -2.42 7.40
N LYS A 88 -11.25 -3.39 6.72
CA LYS A 88 -10.73 -3.91 5.43
C LYS A 88 -10.59 -2.81 4.38
N LEU A 89 -11.56 -1.92 4.26
CA LEU A 89 -11.50 -0.79 3.35
C LEU A 89 -10.38 0.19 3.73
N ASN A 90 -10.26 0.54 5.01
CA ASN A 90 -9.21 1.44 5.48
C ASN A 90 -7.81 0.84 5.27
N ASN A 91 -7.64 -0.47 5.45
CA ASN A 91 -6.39 -1.16 5.14
C ASN A 91 -6.01 -1.03 3.66
N LYS A 92 -6.99 -1.15 2.74
CA LYS A 92 -6.75 -0.91 1.31
C LYS A 92 -6.28 0.52 1.02
N TYR A 93 -6.88 1.53 1.66
CA TYR A 93 -6.44 2.92 1.54
C TYR A 93 -5.00 3.12 2.05
N GLN A 94 -4.63 2.47 3.16
CA GLN A 94 -3.27 2.54 3.70
C GLN A 94 -2.26 1.87 2.77
N GLN A 95 -2.58 0.68 2.24
CA GLN A 95 -1.74 -0.01 1.26
C GLN A 95 -1.51 0.84 0.01
N LEU A 96 -2.57 1.49 -0.49
CA LEU A 96 -2.47 2.42 -1.62
C LEU A 96 -1.58 3.62 -1.29
N ALA A 97 -1.70 4.21 -0.10
CA ALA A 97 -0.84 5.33 0.30
C ALA A 97 0.65 4.93 0.36
N LEU A 98 0.95 3.73 0.86
CA LEU A 98 2.31 3.22 0.97
C LEU A 98 2.94 2.87 -0.40
N SER A 99 2.15 2.51 -1.40
CA SER A 99 2.66 2.18 -2.74
C SER A 99 2.95 3.40 -3.60
N LEU A 100 2.49 4.59 -3.21
CA LEU A 100 2.62 5.82 -3.98
C LEU A 100 3.89 6.59 -3.61
N PRO A 101 4.88 6.76 -4.53
CA PRO A 101 6.11 7.50 -4.24
C PRO A 101 5.87 8.97 -3.88
N ASN A 102 4.83 9.58 -4.45
CA ASN A 102 4.47 10.98 -4.23
C ASN A 102 3.74 11.24 -2.89
N LEU A 103 3.50 10.21 -2.06
CA LEU A 103 2.91 10.33 -0.71
C LEU A 103 3.90 9.99 0.42
N GLN A 104 5.14 9.60 0.12
CA GLN A 104 6.08 9.11 1.15
C GLN A 104 6.38 10.12 2.27
N ASN A 105 6.28 11.42 1.97
CA ASN A 105 6.51 12.49 2.94
C ASN A 105 5.25 12.83 3.76
N ASP A 106 4.07 12.38 3.32
CA ASP A 106 2.81 12.64 4.00
C ASP A 106 2.59 11.60 5.09
N ARG A 107 2.79 12.01 6.35
CA ARG A 107 2.65 11.09 7.50
C ARG A 107 1.22 10.56 7.70
N ARG A 108 0.20 11.36 7.37
CA ARG A 108 -1.23 11.03 7.55
C ARG A 108 -2.08 11.64 6.43
N PRO A 109 -1.97 11.13 5.18
CA PRO A 109 -2.73 11.65 4.06
C PRO A 109 -4.23 11.35 4.25
N SER A 110 -5.08 12.29 3.84
CA SER A 110 -6.54 12.10 3.88
C SER A 110 -6.99 11.13 2.78
N LYS A 111 -8.20 10.54 2.90
CA LYS A 111 -8.76 9.67 1.85
C LYS A 111 -8.86 10.39 0.50
N GLY A 112 -9.25 11.67 0.51
CA GLY A 112 -9.32 12.49 -0.70
C GLY A 112 -7.93 12.70 -1.31
N THR A 113 -6.94 13.05 -0.48
CA THR A 113 -5.55 13.24 -0.90
C THR A 113 -4.96 11.97 -1.51
N ILE A 114 -5.20 10.81 -0.91
CA ILE A 114 -4.74 9.51 -1.46
C ILE A 114 -5.29 9.34 -2.89
N LEU A 115 -6.58 9.57 -3.11
CA LEU A 115 -7.21 9.42 -4.43
C LEU A 115 -6.67 10.44 -5.44
N GLU A 116 -6.61 11.72 -5.06
CA GLU A 116 -6.12 12.80 -5.91
C GLU A 116 -4.68 12.55 -6.38
N ARG A 117 -3.79 12.24 -5.44
CA ARG A 117 -2.38 11.97 -5.74
C ARG A 117 -2.17 10.65 -6.48
N THR A 118 -3.06 9.67 -6.32
CA THR A 118 -3.07 8.47 -7.16
C THR A 118 -3.33 8.83 -8.62
N LEU A 119 -4.35 9.65 -8.88
CA LEU A 119 -4.71 10.06 -10.23
C LEU A 119 -3.57 10.86 -10.88
N GLU A 120 -2.97 11.78 -10.13
CA GLU A 120 -1.81 12.54 -10.57
C GLU A 120 -0.63 11.62 -10.92
N TYR A 121 -0.32 10.67 -10.04
CA TYR A 121 0.79 9.72 -10.24
C TYR A 121 0.59 8.85 -11.48
N VAL A 122 -0.61 8.30 -11.67
CA VAL A 122 -0.93 7.48 -12.85
C VAL A 122 -0.79 8.32 -14.13
N LYS A 123 -1.35 9.52 -14.16
CA LYS A 123 -1.26 10.42 -15.32
C LYS A 123 0.20 10.75 -15.66
N MET A 124 0.99 11.15 -14.66
CA MET A 124 2.41 11.44 -14.83
C MET A 124 3.19 10.22 -15.32
N THR A 125 2.91 9.04 -14.76
CA THR A 125 3.61 7.80 -15.12
C THR A 125 3.34 7.41 -16.57
N VAL A 126 2.09 7.48 -17.02
CA VAL A 126 1.72 7.21 -18.43
C VAL A 126 2.39 8.21 -19.38
N GLN A 127 2.42 9.50 -19.03
CA GLN A 127 3.11 10.51 -19.84
C GLN A 127 4.61 10.23 -19.93
N LYS A 128 5.26 9.92 -18.80
CA LYS A 128 6.68 9.58 -18.74
C LYS A 128 6.99 8.32 -19.54
N GLU A 129 6.15 7.30 -19.47
CA GLU A 129 6.30 6.06 -20.25
C GLU A 129 6.28 6.35 -21.76
N ASN A 130 5.36 7.20 -22.23
CA ASN A 130 5.29 7.56 -23.65
C ASN A 130 6.53 8.31 -24.13
N VAL A 131 7.07 9.22 -23.32
CA VAL A 131 8.32 9.93 -23.64
C VAL A 131 9.48 8.95 -23.73
N LEU A 132 9.62 8.05 -22.76
CA LEU A 132 10.69 7.05 -22.74
C LEU A 132 10.58 6.07 -23.92
N LYS A 133 9.37 5.64 -24.27
CA LYS A 133 9.15 4.81 -25.48
C LYS A 133 9.62 5.53 -26.74
N HIS A 134 9.24 6.81 -26.88
CA HIS A 134 9.65 7.61 -28.02
C HIS A 134 11.17 7.80 -28.09
N GLU A 135 11.84 8.00 -26.96
CA GLU A 135 13.30 8.09 -26.87
C GLU A 135 13.98 6.77 -27.26
N ILE A 136 13.48 5.64 -26.74
CA ILE A 136 13.98 4.30 -27.11
C ILE A 136 13.86 4.07 -28.61
N ASP A 137 12.74 4.45 -29.23
CA ASP A 137 12.54 4.28 -30.67
C ASP A 137 13.47 5.16 -31.51
N GLN A 138 13.72 6.40 -31.06
CA GLN A 138 14.71 7.27 -31.70
C GLN A 138 16.12 6.71 -31.61
N LEU A 139 16.52 6.24 -30.42
CA LEU A 139 17.83 5.62 -30.21
C LEU A 139 18.00 4.35 -31.04
N ARG A 140 16.96 3.52 -31.16
CA ARG A 140 16.97 2.33 -32.02
C ARG A 140 17.18 2.69 -33.48
N LYS A 141 16.49 3.72 -33.99
CA LYS A 141 16.68 4.21 -35.37
C LYS A 141 18.08 4.75 -35.59
N ALA A 142 18.58 5.58 -34.68
CA ALA A 142 19.92 6.14 -34.76
C ALA A 142 20.99 5.04 -34.76
N ASN A 143 20.88 4.06 -33.83
CA ASN A 143 21.76 2.91 -33.80
C ASN A 143 21.69 2.10 -35.09
N HIS A 144 20.50 1.82 -35.60
CA HIS A 144 20.36 1.10 -36.87
C HIS A 144 21.05 1.83 -38.03
N THR A 145 20.88 3.15 -38.13
CA THR A 145 21.57 3.97 -39.13
C THR A 145 23.09 3.91 -38.96
N LEU A 146 23.60 4.02 -37.73
CA LEU A 146 25.04 3.93 -37.46
C LEU A 146 25.60 2.56 -37.81
N TYR A 147 24.91 1.47 -37.47
CA TYR A 147 25.32 0.11 -37.84
C TYR A 147 25.32 -0.09 -39.35
N SER A 148 24.32 0.45 -40.07
CA SER A 148 24.28 0.39 -41.53
C SER A 148 25.43 1.18 -42.16
N GLN A 149 25.79 2.35 -41.61
CA GLN A 149 26.94 3.12 -42.07
C GLN A 149 28.24 2.37 -41.81
N MET A 150 28.44 1.85 -40.60
CA MET A 150 29.63 1.06 -40.25
C MET A 150 29.79 -0.16 -41.17
N ALA A 151 28.70 -0.88 -41.45
CA ALA A 151 28.75 -2.01 -42.38
C ALA A 151 29.16 -1.59 -43.79
N ALA A 152 28.67 -0.45 -44.29
CA ALA A 152 29.02 0.05 -45.61
C ALA A 152 30.50 0.49 -45.72
N PHE A 153 31.10 0.99 -44.63
CA PHE A 153 32.52 1.40 -44.61
C PHE A 153 33.50 0.23 -44.48
N VAL A 154 33.06 -0.92 -43.94
CA VAL A 154 33.91 -2.12 -43.79
C VAL A 154 34.00 -2.93 -45.09
N SER A 155 33.14 -2.63 -46.09
CA SER A 155 33.14 -3.28 -47.41
C SER A 155 34.19 -2.78 -48.43
N ASP A 156 35.07 -1.84 -48.06
CA ASP A 156 36.08 -1.24 -48.96
C ASP A 156 37.54 -1.68 -48.64
N ASP A 157 37.76 -2.70 -47.80
CA ASP A 157 39.08 -3.33 -47.66
C ASP A 157 39.13 -4.58 -48.53
N ASP A 158 39.91 -4.51 -49.62
CA ASP A 158 40.23 -5.62 -50.51
C ASP A 158 40.94 -6.74 -49.71
N THR A 159 40.17 -7.74 -49.27
CA THR A 159 40.70 -9.08 -49.00
C THR A 159 39.84 -10.09 -49.72
N ASP A 160 40.29 -10.45 -50.92
CA ASP A 160 40.06 -11.76 -51.52
C ASP A 160 40.55 -12.82 -50.53
N ASP A 161 39.66 -13.43 -49.76
CA ASP A 161 39.84 -14.78 -49.24
C ASP A 161 38.47 -15.39 -48.94
N ASP A 162 38.20 -16.51 -49.59
CA ASP A 162 37.08 -17.40 -49.35
C ASP A 162 36.99 -17.75 -47.86
N ASP A 163 35.84 -17.46 -47.22
CA ASP A 163 35.33 -18.39 -46.21
C ASP A 163 33.83 -18.19 -45.98
N ALA A 164 33.10 -19.27 -46.24
CA ALA A 164 31.73 -19.46 -45.86
C ALA A 164 31.61 -19.38 -44.33
N VAL A 165 31.02 -18.31 -43.82
CA VAL A 165 30.48 -18.29 -42.45
C VAL A 165 28.99 -18.04 -42.53
N GLU A 166 28.28 -19.11 -42.22
CA GLU A 166 26.83 -19.20 -42.05
C GLU A 166 26.28 -18.01 -41.29
N THR A 167 25.28 -17.37 -41.88
CA THR A 167 24.32 -16.55 -41.16
C THR A 167 23.52 -17.45 -40.21
N PRO A 168 23.53 -17.24 -38.89
CA PRO A 168 22.53 -17.83 -38.02
C PRO A 168 21.23 -17.05 -38.19
N GLU A 169 20.52 -17.46 -39.23
CA GLU A 169 19.10 -17.33 -39.43
C GLU A 169 18.29 -17.53 -38.12
N ASP A 170 17.47 -16.52 -37.83
CA ASP A 170 16.12 -16.69 -37.28
C ASP A 170 15.95 -17.57 -36.03
N ALA A 171 16.50 -17.11 -34.91
CA ALA A 171 16.11 -17.60 -33.58
C ALA A 171 15.64 -16.48 -32.63
N PHE A 172 14.71 -15.64 -33.07
CA PHE A 172 13.75 -15.01 -32.15
C PHE A 172 12.32 -15.18 -32.67
N SER A 173 11.88 -16.43 -32.52
CA SER A 173 10.50 -16.85 -32.55
C SER A 173 9.65 -15.95 -31.63
N CYS A 174 8.80 -15.12 -32.23
CA CYS A 174 7.62 -14.56 -31.59
C CYS A 174 6.65 -15.70 -31.22
N LYS A 175 6.99 -16.49 -30.21
CA LYS A 175 6.06 -17.42 -29.55
C LYS A 175 6.21 -17.25 -28.04
N SER A 176 5.08 -16.87 -27.44
CA SER A 176 4.82 -16.73 -25.99
C SER A 176 5.67 -15.69 -25.24
N LEU A 177 5.21 -14.43 -25.27
CA LEU A 177 5.40 -13.51 -24.15
C LEU A 177 4.83 -14.17 -22.88
N PRO A 178 5.62 -14.35 -21.81
CA PRO A 178 5.06 -14.56 -20.48
C PRO A 178 4.31 -13.30 -20.10
N SER A 179 3.10 -13.47 -19.56
CA SER A 179 2.34 -12.40 -18.94
C SER A 179 3.23 -11.66 -17.92
N PHE A 180 3.10 -10.34 -17.87
CA PHE A 180 3.83 -9.39 -17.04
C PHE A 180 3.73 -9.64 -15.51
N TYR A 181 3.11 -10.72 -15.05
CA TYR A 181 2.91 -11.02 -13.63
C TYR A 181 3.97 -11.94 -13.00
N ASP A 182 4.91 -12.50 -13.77
CA ASP A 182 5.89 -13.47 -13.25
C ASP A 182 7.35 -13.03 -13.43
N ALA A 183 7.79 -11.98 -12.72
CA ALA A 183 9.20 -11.79 -12.38
C ALA A 183 9.37 -10.99 -11.08
N PRO A 184 10.35 -11.38 -10.22
CA PRO A 184 10.38 -11.01 -8.81
C PRO A 184 10.83 -9.55 -8.58
N LEU A 185 10.43 -9.05 -7.40
CA LEU A 185 10.81 -7.76 -6.82
C LEU A 185 12.26 -7.36 -7.16
N PHE A 186 12.42 -6.12 -7.63
CA PHE A 186 13.71 -5.46 -7.80
C PHE A 186 14.60 -5.65 -6.56
N PRO A 187 15.87 -6.06 -6.73
CA PRO A 187 16.85 -6.01 -5.65
C PRO A 187 17.23 -4.56 -5.37
N SER A 188 17.31 -4.25 -4.08
CA SER A 188 17.76 -2.99 -3.50
C SER A 188 18.97 -2.40 -4.22
N PHE A 189 18.87 -1.15 -4.68
CA PHE A 189 20.04 -0.35 -4.97
C PHE A 189 20.33 0.58 -3.79
N GLU A 190 21.30 0.15 -2.99
CA GLU A 190 21.85 0.88 -1.87
C GLU A 190 23.09 1.69 -2.32
N LYS A 191 23.12 2.96 -1.88
CA LYS A 191 24.23 3.93 -1.78
C LYS A 191 24.77 4.62 -3.05
N GLN A 192 24.62 5.96 -3.04
CA GLN A 192 25.76 6.85 -3.21
C GLN A 192 25.74 7.97 -2.16
N ASP A 193 26.71 7.90 -1.25
CA ASP A 193 27.21 9.04 -0.48
C ASP A 193 27.70 10.13 -1.42
N LYS A 194 27.22 11.37 -1.24
CA LYS A 194 27.98 12.57 -1.63
C LYS A 194 28.10 13.50 -0.43
N LYS A 195 29.25 13.37 0.23
CA LYS A 195 29.77 14.31 1.22
C LYS A 195 29.86 15.72 0.61
N LYS A 196 29.36 16.68 1.39
CA LYS A 196 29.81 18.08 1.56
C LYS A 196 30.56 18.72 0.39
N MET A 197 29.93 19.71 -0.24
CA MET A 197 30.67 20.87 -0.74
C MET A 197 30.21 22.12 0.03
N ILE A 198 31.21 22.73 0.64
CA ILE A 198 31.20 23.94 1.43
C ILE A 198 30.85 25.11 0.50
N CYS A 199 29.98 26.01 0.93
CA CYS A 199 30.10 27.42 0.57
C CYS A 199 29.59 28.28 1.71
N SER A 200 30.51 28.65 2.58
CA SER A 200 30.45 29.84 3.41
C SER A 200 31.31 30.88 2.72
N GLN A 201 30.71 31.85 2.03
CA GLN A 201 31.34 33.14 1.72
C GLN A 201 30.19 34.15 1.63
N VAL A 202 29.98 34.96 2.66
CA VAL A 202 30.61 36.28 2.92
C VAL A 202 29.89 37.43 2.19
N CYS A 203 29.55 38.41 3.00
CA CYS A 203 29.04 39.76 2.75
C CYS A 203 29.60 40.48 1.51
N ILE A 204 28.78 41.38 0.93
CA ILE A 204 29.00 42.83 0.71
C ILE A 204 28.07 43.31 -0.42
N ALA A 205 27.11 44.18 -0.06
CA ALA A 205 26.74 45.44 -0.75
C ALA A 205 25.56 46.07 0.01
#